data_AF-A0AAU6DPN0-F1
#
_entry.id   AF-A0AAU6DPN0-F1
#
_cell.length_a   1.000
_cell.length_b   1.000
_cell.length_c   1.000
_cell.angle_alpha   90.00
_cell.angle_beta   90.00
_cell.angle_gamma   90.00
#
_symmetry.space_group_name_H-M   'P 1'
#
loop_
_entity.id
_entity.type
_entity.pdbx_description
1 polymer ?
#
loop_
_entity_poly.entity_id
_entity_poly.type
_entity_poly.pdbx_seq_one_letter_code
_entity_poly.pdbx_strand_id
1 'polypeptide(L)'
;MISNASSASRRMNISDAIREMAPTAVLVRVYPKRQGVTLLFESDFYQMLIDHQVEGRVACLIRQEFGAAADWRRAHDFYLPSGALYLTPEPYQNGYVPEDDRSFGIALARRIAISDGTE
;
A
#
# COMPACT_ATOMS: atom_id res chain seq x y z
N MET A 1 18.55 -21.98 33.13
CA MET A 1 18.49 -22.60 31.78
C MET A 1 17.05 -23.01 31.57
N ILE A 2 16.27 -22.49 30.62
CA ILE A 2 16.58 -21.96 29.29
C ILE A 2 15.71 -20.70 29.10
N SER A 3 16.35 -19.54 28.90
CA SER A 3 15.68 -18.35 28.40
C SER A 3 15.42 -18.59 26.91
N ASN A 4 14.15 -18.71 26.51
CA ASN A 4 13.75 -18.70 25.11
C ASN A 4 13.99 -17.30 24.54
N ALA A 5 15.23 -17.06 24.15
CA ALA A 5 15.65 -15.85 23.47
C ALA A 5 14.98 -15.80 22.08
N SER A 6 14.07 -14.84 21.94
CA SER A 6 13.93 -14.00 20.75
C SER A 6 14.03 -14.70 19.38
N SER A 7 13.12 -15.63 19.12
CA SER A 7 12.75 -16.02 17.74
C SER A 7 11.35 -15.54 17.36
N ALA A 8 10.80 -14.57 18.10
CA ALA A 8 9.72 -13.71 17.63
C ALA A 8 10.32 -12.76 16.56
N SER A 9 10.54 -13.35 15.39
CA SER A 9 10.97 -12.70 14.16
C SER A 9 10.29 -11.35 14.03
N ARG A 10 11.08 -10.28 13.90
CA ARG A 10 10.64 -8.93 13.58
C ARG A 10 9.81 -8.96 12.29
N ARG A 11 8.52 -9.25 12.39
CA ARG A 11 7.55 -8.99 11.33
C ARG A 11 7.32 -7.49 11.34
N MET A 12 8.14 -6.80 10.55
CA MET A 12 8.00 -5.36 10.34
C MET A 12 6.64 -5.13 9.70
N ASN A 13 5.78 -4.34 10.34
CA ASN A 13 4.54 -3.90 9.72
C ASN A 13 4.92 -3.20 8.41
N ILE A 14 4.42 -3.68 7.27
CA ILE A 14 4.76 -3.13 5.96
C ILE A 14 4.48 -1.61 5.92
N SER A 15 3.45 -1.12 6.61
CA SER A 15 3.18 0.31 6.71
C SER A 15 4.31 1.07 7.42
N ASP A 16 4.88 0.50 8.47
CA ASP A 16 6.03 1.10 9.18
C ASP A 16 7.28 1.07 8.28
N ALA A 17 7.53 -0.05 7.59
CA ALA A 17 8.63 -0.16 6.64
C ALA A 17 8.51 0.84 5.48
N ILE A 18 7.30 1.11 4.99
CA ILE A 18 7.07 2.14 3.98
C ILE A 18 7.29 3.53 4.58
N ARG A 19 6.81 3.80 5.80
CA ARG A 19 7.02 5.09 6.49
C ARG A 19 8.48 5.39 6.80
N GLU A 20 9.32 4.37 7.02
CA GLU A 20 10.77 4.59 7.13
C GLU A 20 11.38 5.17 5.84
N MET A 21 10.82 4.85 4.68
CA MET A 21 11.26 5.36 3.38
C MET A 21 10.52 6.63 2.95
N ALA A 22 9.25 6.76 3.35
CA ALA A 22 8.36 7.85 2.99
C ALA A 22 7.49 8.25 4.21
N PRO A 23 8.00 9.07 5.14
CA PRO A 23 7.40 9.29 6.46
C PRO A 23 5.96 9.82 6.45
N THR A 24 5.65 10.71 5.50
CA THR A 24 4.35 11.38 5.38
C THR A 24 3.38 10.64 4.46
N ALA A 25 3.79 9.52 3.86
CA ALA A 25 2.92 8.74 3.00
C ALA A 25 1.69 8.21 3.77
N VAL A 26 0.52 8.30 3.15
CA VAL A 26 -0.72 7.68 3.63
C VAL A 26 -1.28 6.68 2.62
N LEU A 27 -0.93 6.84 1.35
CA LEU A 27 -1.43 6.05 0.25
C LEU A 27 -0.30 5.75 -0.74
N VAL A 28 -0.23 4.50 -1.18
CA VAL A 28 0.64 4.07 -2.27
C VAL A 28 -0.21 3.52 -3.40
N ARG A 29 -0.06 4.07 -4.60
CA ARG A 29 -0.63 3.51 -5.82
C ARG A 29 0.42 2.69 -6.56
N VAL A 30 0.21 1.39 -6.61
CA VAL A 30 1.05 0.42 -7.30
C VAL A 30 0.43 0.10 -8.66
N TYR A 31 1.07 0.55 -9.74
CA TYR A 31 0.63 0.22 -11.09
C TYR A 31 1.12 -1.17 -11.54
N PRO A 32 0.56 -1.73 -12.64
CA PRO A 32 1.11 -2.93 -13.26
C PRO A 32 2.58 -2.76 -13.63
N LYS A 33 3.38 -3.82 -13.53
CA LYS A 33 4.84 -3.79 -13.81
C LYS A 33 5.20 -3.14 -15.15
N ARG A 34 4.34 -3.29 -16.16
CA ARG A 34 4.54 -2.70 -17.51
C ARG A 34 4.53 -1.18 -17.52
N GLN A 35 3.83 -0.54 -16.58
CA GLN A 35 3.79 0.92 -16.45
C GLN A 35 4.93 1.46 -15.60
N GLY A 36 5.62 0.61 -14.82
CA GLY A 36 6.89 0.92 -14.17
C GLY A 36 6.84 1.92 -13.01
N VAL A 37 5.72 2.60 -12.78
CA VAL A 37 5.62 3.69 -11.79
C VAL A 37 4.89 3.24 -10.53
N THR A 38 5.30 3.76 -9.38
CA THR A 38 4.56 3.65 -8.11
C THR A 38 4.50 5.01 -7.48
N LEU A 39 3.31 5.46 -7.14
CA LEU A 39 3.08 6.81 -6.64
C LEU A 39 2.79 6.75 -5.15
N LEU A 40 3.38 7.68 -4.40
CA LEU A 40 3.12 7.86 -2.98
C LEU A 40 2.42 9.20 -2.78
N PHE A 41 1.46 9.23 -1.87
CA PHE A 41 0.65 10.41 -1.60
C PHE A 41 0.62 10.73 -0.12
N GLU A 42 0.61 12.03 0.18
CA GLU A 42 0.42 12.56 1.54
C GLU A 42 -1.06 12.59 1.93
N SER A 43 -1.36 13.01 3.17
CA SER A 43 -2.72 13.04 3.72
C SER A 43 -3.70 13.97 3.00
N ASP A 44 -3.18 14.95 2.28
CA ASP A 44 -3.92 15.87 1.41
C ASP A 44 -3.90 15.42 -0.05
N PHE A 45 -3.37 14.22 -0.31
CA PHE A 45 -3.33 13.56 -1.61
C PHE A 45 -2.46 14.23 -2.68
N TYR A 46 -1.56 15.13 -2.27
CA TYR A 46 -0.47 15.50 -3.15
C TYR A 46 0.50 14.33 -3.35
N GLN A 47 0.90 14.14 -4.60
CA GLN A 47 1.94 13.17 -4.94
C GLN A 47 3.25 13.63 -4.33
N MET A 48 3.89 12.72 -3.59
CA MET A 48 5.22 12.95 -3.04
C MET A 48 6.27 12.91 -4.16
N LEU A 49 7.22 13.84 -4.10
CA LEU A 49 8.41 13.80 -4.94
C LEU A 49 9.46 12.88 -4.28
N ILE A 50 9.51 11.63 -4.73
CA ILE A 50 10.38 10.59 -4.18
C ILE A 50 11.24 9.98 -5.29
N ASP A 51 12.44 9.53 -4.92
CA ASP A 51 13.33 8.80 -5.83
C ASP A 51 12.69 7.51 -6.35
N HIS A 52 12.86 7.24 -7.64
CA HIS A 52 12.35 6.04 -8.30
C HIS A 52 12.82 4.72 -7.67
N GLN A 53 14.01 4.70 -7.06
CA GLN A 53 14.49 3.56 -6.29
C GLN A 53 13.60 3.26 -5.07
N VAL A 54 13.13 4.29 -4.37
CA VAL A 54 12.22 4.14 -3.22
C VAL A 54 10.86 3.67 -3.70
N GLU A 55 10.33 4.26 -4.78
CA GLU A 55 9.08 3.81 -5.42
C GLU A 55 9.13 2.31 -5.73
N GLY A 56 10.22 1.86 -6.36
CA GLY A 56 10.44 0.45 -6.70
C GLY A 56 10.54 -0.46 -5.49
N ARG A 57 11.21 -0.04 -4.41
CA ARG A 57 11.29 -0.80 -3.15
C ARG A 57 9.93 -0.92 -2.48
N VAL A 58 9.18 0.16 -2.40
CA VAL A 58 7.82 0.17 -1.83
C VAL A 58 6.90 -0.75 -2.62
N ALA A 59 6.92 -0.67 -3.96
CA ALA A 59 6.14 -1.55 -4.82
C ALA A 59 6.51 -3.03 -4.63
N CYS A 60 7.80 -3.32 -4.43
CA CYS A 60 8.29 -4.66 -4.16
C CYS A 60 7.73 -5.20 -2.85
N LEU A 61 7.79 -4.43 -1.77
CA LEU A 61 7.25 -4.83 -0.45
C LEU A 61 5.76 -5.16 -0.54
N ILE A 62 4.96 -4.28 -1.15
CA ILE A 62 3.51 -4.49 -1.27
C ILE A 62 3.22 -5.72 -2.12
N ARG A 63 3.95 -5.94 -3.22
CA ARG A 63 3.77 -7.13 -4.06
C ARG A 63 4.24 -8.42 -3.40
N GLN A 64 5.24 -8.37 -2.53
CA GLN A 64 5.67 -9.54 -1.76
C GLN A 64 4.60 -9.95 -0.76
N GLU A 65 4.03 -8.98 -0.04
CA GLU A 65 3.00 -9.20 0.96
C GLU A 65 1.69 -9.71 0.34
N PHE A 66 1.24 -9.09 -0.74
CA PHE A 66 -0.06 -9.38 -1.36
C PHE A 66 0.05 -10.21 -2.65
N GLY A 67 1.19 -10.85 -2.88
CA GLY A 67 1.57 -11.45 -4.16
C GLY A 67 0.54 -12.43 -4.72
N ALA A 68 0.04 -13.33 -3.87
CA ALA A 68 -0.95 -14.34 -4.25
C ALA A 68 -2.40 -13.85 -4.16
N ALA A 69 -2.66 -12.75 -3.44
CA ALA A 69 -4.00 -12.27 -3.13
C ALA A 69 -4.53 -11.22 -4.13
N ALA A 70 -3.64 -10.52 -4.85
CA ALA A 70 -4.01 -9.42 -5.75
C ALA A 70 -3.70 -9.73 -7.23
N ASP A 71 -4.55 -9.21 -8.14
CA ASP A 71 -4.32 -9.29 -9.58
C ASP A 71 -3.44 -8.14 -10.09
N TRP A 72 -2.11 -8.28 -10.03
CA TRP A 72 -1.14 -7.27 -10.44
C TRP A 72 -1.16 -6.84 -11.93
N ARG A 73 -2.10 -7.33 -12.72
CA ARG A 73 -2.42 -6.78 -14.04
C ARG A 73 -3.18 -5.46 -13.94
N ARG A 74 -3.74 -5.15 -12.77
CA ARG A 74 -4.48 -3.93 -12.46
C ARG A 74 -3.70 -3.05 -11.47
N ALA A 75 -4.07 -1.77 -11.43
CA ALA A 75 -3.53 -0.85 -10.43
C ALA A 75 -4.19 -1.09 -9.08
N HIS A 76 -3.40 -0.92 -8.01
CA HIS A 76 -3.84 -1.11 -6.63
C HIS A 76 -3.43 0.06 -5.76
N ASP A 77 -4.31 0.38 -4.83
CA ASP A 77 -4.13 1.42 -3.85
C ASP A 77 -3.93 0.76 -2.48
N PHE A 78 -2.78 0.97 -1.85
CA PHE A 78 -2.44 0.48 -0.52
C PHE A 78 -2.56 1.61 0.49
N TYR A 79 -3.49 1.46 1.45
CA TYR A 79 -3.72 2.46 2.48
C TYR A 79 -2.88 2.16 3.72
N LEU A 80 -1.89 3.00 4.00
CA LEU A 80 -0.94 2.78 5.08
C LEU A 80 -1.60 2.69 6.47
N PRO A 81 -2.53 3.58 6.85
CA PRO A 81 -3.13 3.56 8.18
C PRO A 81 -3.87 2.27 8.52
N SER A 82 -4.48 1.59 7.54
CA SER A 82 -5.19 0.32 7.77
C SER A 82 -4.43 -0.92 7.32
N GLY A 83 -3.33 -0.75 6.58
CA GLY A 83 -2.61 -1.87 5.95
C GLY A 83 -3.44 -2.62 4.92
N ALA A 84 -4.52 -2.03 4.40
CA ALA A 84 -5.43 -2.69 3.48
C ALA A 84 -5.07 -2.37 2.01
N LEU A 85 -5.27 -3.37 1.16
CA LEU A 85 -5.11 -3.24 -0.28
C LEU A 85 -6.49 -3.13 -0.96
N TYR A 86 -6.60 -2.14 -1.83
CA TYR A 86 -7.80 -1.82 -2.60
C TYR A 86 -7.48 -1.87 -4.08
N LEU A 87 -8.49 -2.21 -4.87
CA LEU A 87 -8.42 -1.99 -6.31
C LEU A 87 -8.49 -0.48 -6.60
N THR A 88 -7.56 0.04 -7.41
CA THR A 88 -7.64 1.44 -7.85
C THR A 88 -8.94 1.63 -8.64
N PRO A 89 -9.79 2.59 -8.26
CA PRO A 89 -11.06 2.80 -8.95
C PRO A 89 -10.87 3.35 -10.37
N GLU A 90 -11.78 2.99 -11.26
CA GLU A 90 -11.80 3.56 -12.61
C GLU A 90 -12.21 5.04 -12.55
N PRO A 91 -11.70 5.92 -13.45
CA PRO A 91 -11.96 7.36 -13.41
C PRO A 91 -13.45 7.76 -13.44
N TYR A 92 -14.31 6.89 -13.95
CA TYR A 92 -15.76 7.10 -14.07
C TYR A 92 -16.59 6.39 -12.99
N GLN A 93 -15.96 5.58 -12.13
CA GLN A 93 -16.65 4.97 -11.00
C GLN A 93 -16.75 5.99 -9.87
N ASN A 94 -17.93 6.15 -9.26
CA ASN A 94 -18.09 6.98 -8.07
C ASN A 94 -17.21 6.44 -6.95
N GLY A 95 -16.07 7.07 -6.81
CA GLY A 95 -15.07 6.81 -5.81
C GLY A 95 -13.74 7.17 -6.42
N TYR A 96 -13.37 8.41 -6.13
CA TYR A 96 -12.02 8.88 -5.93
C TYR A 96 -11.36 9.65 -7.08
N VAL A 97 -11.62 10.96 -7.07
CA VAL A 97 -10.74 12.01 -7.63
C VAL A 97 -10.21 12.83 -6.42
N PRO A 98 -8.92 13.19 -6.38
CA PRO A 98 -8.22 13.61 -5.15
C PRO A 98 -8.65 14.91 -4.47
N GLU A 99 -9.62 15.67 -5.00
CA GLU A 99 -9.88 17.03 -4.49
C GLU A 99 -11.08 17.20 -3.53
N ASP A 100 -12.07 16.29 -3.39
CA ASP A 100 -13.32 16.76 -2.73
C ASP A 100 -14.27 15.81 -1.97
N ASP A 101 -13.90 14.60 -1.52
CA ASP A 101 -14.91 13.83 -0.73
C ASP A 101 -14.44 12.97 0.44
N ARG A 102 -13.12 12.90 0.72
CA ARG A 102 -12.57 12.08 1.81
C ARG A 102 -13.02 10.60 1.75
N SER A 103 -13.47 10.09 0.60
CA SER A 103 -14.08 8.76 0.46
C SER A 103 -13.08 7.63 0.30
N PHE A 104 -11.78 7.94 0.38
CA PHE A 104 -10.72 6.96 0.19
C PHE A 104 -10.89 5.76 1.14
N GLY A 105 -11.04 4.56 0.58
CA GLY A 105 -11.13 3.31 1.34
C GLY A 105 -12.46 3.03 2.06
N ILE A 106 -13.52 3.85 1.87
CA ILE A 106 -14.80 3.68 2.60
C ILE A 106 -15.72 2.61 1.95
N ALA A 107 -15.58 2.36 0.64
CA ALA A 107 -16.38 1.33 -0.05
C ALA A 107 -15.79 -0.08 0.16
N LEU A 108 -16.29 -0.80 1.17
CA LEU A 108 -15.92 -2.18 1.50
C LEU A 108 -15.86 -3.13 0.28
N ALA A 109 -16.75 -2.95 -0.70
CA ALA A 109 -16.80 -3.77 -1.91
C ALA A 109 -15.53 -3.72 -2.79
N ARG A 110 -14.63 -2.77 -2.55
CA ARG A 110 -13.38 -2.59 -3.33
C ARG A 110 -12.13 -3.12 -2.63
N ARG A 111 -12.28 -3.60 -1.39
CA ARG A 111 -11.20 -4.22 -0.63
C ARG A 111 -10.91 -5.60 -1.21
N ILE A 112 -9.66 -5.84 -1.56
CA ILE A 112 -9.27 -7.08 -2.25
C ILE A 112 -8.37 -7.96 -1.40
N ALA A 113 -7.60 -7.38 -0.49
CA ALA A 113 -6.78 -8.14 0.43
C ALA A 113 -6.53 -7.36 1.73
N ILE A 114 -6.44 -8.12 2.81
CA ILE A 114 -6.03 -7.67 4.14
C ILE A 114 -4.85 -8.54 4.48
N SER A 115 -3.72 -7.94 4.84
CA SER A 115 -2.69 -8.72 5.52
C SER A 115 -3.23 -8.93 6.93
N ASP A 116 -3.94 -10.04 7.14
CA ASP A 116 -4.25 -10.50 8.48
C ASP A 116 -2.90 -10.97 9.03
N GLY A 117 -2.33 -10.22 9.98
CA GLY A 117 -1.01 -10.46 10.56
C GLY A 117 -0.88 -11.75 11.38
N THR A 118 -1.67 -12.78 11.05
CA THR A 118 -1.81 -14.06 11.74
C THR A 118 -1.60 -15.20 10.74
N GLU A 119 -0.47 -15.89 10.90
CA GLU A 119 -0.29 -17.30 10.56
C GLU A 119 0.10 -18.01 11.86
#